data_AF-Q9BU02-F1
#
_entry.id   AF-Q9BU02-F1
#
_cell.length_a   1.000
_cell.length_b   1.000
_cell.length_c   1.000
_cell.angle_alpha   90.00
_cell.angle_beta   90.00
_cell.angle_gamma   90.00
#
_symmetry.space_group_name_H-M   'P 1'
#
loop_
_entity.id
_entity.type
_entity.pdbx_description
1 polymer ?
#
loop_
_entity_poly.entity_id
_entity_poly.type
_entity_poly.pdbx_seq_one_letter_code
_entity_poly.pdbx_strand_id
1 'polypeptide(L)'
;MAQGLIEVERKFLPGPGTEERLQELGGTLEYRVTFRDTYYDTPELSLMQADHWLRRREDSGWELKCPGAAGVLGPHTEYKELTAEPTIVAQLCKVLRADGLGAGDVAAVLGPLGLQEVASFVTKRSAWKLVLLGADEEEPQLRVDLDTADFGYAVGEVEALVHEEAEVPTALEKIHRLSSMLGVPAQETAPAKLIVYLQRFRPQDYQRLLEVNSSRERPQETEDPDHCLG
;
A
#
# COMPACT_ATOMS: atom_id res chain seq x y z
N MET A 1 4.30 -22.70 6.39
CA MET A 1 4.03 -21.33 6.90
C MET A 1 3.06 -20.72 5.93
N ALA A 2 1.91 -20.20 6.38
CA ALA A 2 0.99 -19.51 5.48
C ALA A 2 1.72 -18.27 4.95
N GLN A 3 2.29 -18.37 3.74
CA GLN A 3 2.93 -17.26 3.07
C GLN A 3 1.84 -16.23 2.79
N GLY A 4 2.05 -14.99 3.25
CA GLY A 4 1.12 -13.89 2.98
C GLY A 4 0.96 -13.69 1.47
N LEU A 5 -0.23 -13.28 1.05
CA LEU A 5 -0.48 -12.95 -0.35
C LEU A 5 0.32 -11.70 -0.72
N ILE A 6 0.92 -11.71 -1.91
CA ILE A 6 1.65 -10.55 -2.45
C ILE A 6 0.65 -9.76 -3.28
N GLU A 7 0.37 -8.55 -2.81
CA GLU A 7 -0.41 -7.55 -3.54
C GLU A 7 0.53 -6.69 -4.36
N VAL A 8 0.32 -6.71 -5.67
CA VAL A 8 1.01 -5.83 -6.61
C VAL A 8 -0.02 -4.79 -7.04
N GLU A 9 0.26 -3.52 -6.80
CA GLU A 9 -0.71 -2.44 -7.05
C GLU A 9 -0.10 -1.25 -7.79
N ARG A 10 -0.93 -0.58 -8.59
CA ARG A 10 -0.67 0.75 -9.14
C ARG A 10 -1.84 1.67 -8.86
N LYS A 11 -1.55 2.80 -8.20
CA LYS A 11 -2.55 3.84 -7.92
C LYS A 11 -2.62 4.86 -9.05
N PHE A 12 -3.82 5.39 -9.28
CA PHE A 12 -4.10 6.41 -10.29
C PHE A 12 -5.23 7.34 -9.83
N LEU A 13 -5.38 8.48 -10.49
CA LEU A 13 -6.48 9.41 -10.23
C LEU A 13 -7.65 9.08 -11.18
N PRO A 14 -8.81 8.64 -10.67
CA PRO A 14 -9.91 8.25 -11.52
C PRO A 14 -10.53 9.49 -12.19
N GLY A 15 -10.79 9.37 -13.49
CA GLY A 15 -11.48 10.38 -14.29
C GLY A 15 -12.97 10.07 -14.43
N PRO A 16 -13.77 11.00 -14.99
CA PRO A 16 -15.22 10.83 -15.15
C PRO A 16 -15.60 9.62 -16.01
N GLY A 17 -14.76 9.22 -16.98
CA GLY A 17 -15.00 8.08 -17.86
C GLY A 17 -14.36 6.76 -17.40
N THR A 18 -13.78 6.69 -16.20
CA THR A 18 -13.06 5.48 -15.75
C THR A 18 -13.98 4.26 -15.62
N GLU A 19 -15.16 4.40 -15.00
CA GLU A 19 -16.13 3.29 -14.87
C GLU A 19 -16.66 2.84 -16.25
N GLU A 20 -16.96 3.78 -17.14
CA GLU A 20 -17.40 3.49 -18.52
C GLU A 20 -16.32 2.71 -19.28
N ARG A 21 -15.05 3.15 -19.15
CA ARG A 21 -13.93 2.48 -19.79
C ARG A 21 -13.69 1.07 -19.23
N LEU A 22 -13.88 0.86 -17.93
CA LEU A 22 -13.82 -0.47 -17.33
C LEU A 22 -14.88 -1.40 -17.94
N GLN A 23 -16.12 -0.92 -18.12
CA GLN A 23 -17.18 -1.69 -18.78
C GLN A 23 -16.85 -2.03 -20.24
N GLU A 24 -16.35 -1.06 -21.02
CA GLU A 24 -15.94 -1.29 -22.43
C GLU A 24 -14.84 -2.34 -22.57
N LEU A 25 -13.95 -2.42 -21.59
CA LEU A 25 -12.88 -3.42 -21.54
C LEU A 25 -13.39 -4.81 -21.10
N GLY A 26 -14.67 -4.96 -20.78
CA GLY A 26 -15.27 -6.20 -20.27
C GLY A 26 -15.22 -6.34 -18.75
N GLY A 27 -14.94 -5.25 -18.04
CA GLY A 27 -14.90 -5.23 -16.57
C GLY A 27 -16.28 -5.34 -15.97
N THR A 28 -16.38 -6.13 -14.90
CA THR A 28 -17.61 -6.30 -14.14
C THR A 28 -17.49 -5.61 -12.80
N LEU A 29 -18.46 -4.75 -12.47
CA LEU A 29 -18.61 -4.22 -11.12
C LEU A 29 -19.05 -5.36 -10.19
N GLU A 30 -18.18 -5.77 -9.28
CA GLU A 30 -18.42 -6.91 -8.40
C GLU A 30 -19.29 -6.51 -7.20
N TYR A 31 -18.92 -5.41 -6.54
CA TYR A 31 -19.70 -4.85 -5.44
C TYR A 31 -19.38 -3.37 -5.21
N ARG A 32 -20.26 -2.74 -4.43
CA ARG A 32 -20.02 -1.44 -3.80
C ARG A 32 -20.08 -1.61 -2.30
N VAL A 33 -19.11 -1.04 -1.60
CA VAL A 33 -18.99 -1.17 -0.14
C VAL A 33 -18.59 0.15 0.48
N THR A 34 -18.96 0.35 1.74
CA THR A 34 -18.52 1.46 2.57
C THR A 34 -17.90 0.87 3.83
N PHE A 35 -16.66 1.24 4.14
CA PHE A 35 -15.94 0.75 5.30
C PHE A 35 -15.15 1.87 5.97
N ARG A 36 -14.91 1.74 7.26
CA ARG A 36 -14.01 2.61 8.03
C ARG A 36 -12.69 1.87 8.26
N ASP A 37 -11.61 2.53 7.90
CA ASP A 37 -10.26 2.11 8.29
C ASP A 37 -9.75 3.05 9.39
N THR A 38 -9.25 2.47 10.48
CA THR A 38 -8.50 3.18 11.51
C THR A 38 -7.04 2.74 11.45
N TYR A 39 -6.14 3.70 11.18
CA TYR A 39 -4.71 3.48 11.03
C TYR A 39 -3.97 3.76 12.33
N TYR A 40 -2.96 2.92 12.61
CA TYR A 40 -2.15 3.01 13.83
C TYR A 40 -0.67 3.12 13.49
N ASP A 41 0.03 3.98 14.22
CA ASP A 41 1.49 4.13 14.15
C ASP A 41 2.02 4.70 15.48
N THR A 42 3.33 4.68 15.65
CA THR A 42 4.05 5.43 16.68
C THR A 42 3.91 6.96 16.47
N PRO A 43 4.12 7.79 17.51
CA PRO A 43 4.15 9.26 17.35
C PRO A 43 5.14 9.76 16.30
N GLU A 44 6.20 9.00 16.04
CA GLU A 44 7.24 9.29 15.06
C GLU A 44 6.87 8.85 13.64
N LEU A 45 5.75 8.16 13.45
CA LEU A 45 5.35 7.50 12.19
C LEU A 45 6.35 6.43 11.72
N SER A 46 6.93 5.68 12.66
CA SER A 46 7.94 4.66 12.41
C SER A 46 7.47 3.56 11.45
N LEU A 47 6.19 3.16 11.47
CA LEU A 47 5.66 2.17 10.54
C LEU A 47 5.61 2.75 9.12
N MET A 48 5.04 3.94 8.93
CA MET A 48 5.00 4.59 7.62
C MET A 48 6.40 4.88 7.07
N GLN A 49 7.34 5.28 7.92
CA GLN A 49 8.74 5.43 7.54
C GLN A 49 9.37 4.10 7.09
N ALA A 50 8.89 2.97 7.58
CA ALA A 50 9.33 1.64 7.18
C ALA A 50 8.44 1.02 6.09
N ASP A 51 7.56 1.80 5.45
CA ASP A 51 6.58 1.37 4.45
C ASP A 51 5.62 0.26 4.95
N HIS A 52 5.30 0.31 6.24
CA HIS A 52 4.32 -0.56 6.88
C HIS A 52 3.02 0.21 7.18
N TRP A 53 1.89 -0.43 6.90
CA TRP A 53 0.58 0.20 7.01
C TRP A 53 -0.34 -0.67 7.87
N LEU A 54 -0.39 -0.36 9.17
CA LEU A 54 -1.27 -1.03 10.11
C LEU A 54 -2.63 -0.35 10.14
N ARG A 55 -3.68 -1.11 9.87
CA ARG A 55 -5.07 -0.66 9.97
C ARG A 55 -5.96 -1.69 10.63
N ARG A 56 -7.02 -1.22 11.27
CA ARG A 56 -8.19 -2.02 11.61
C ARG A 56 -9.35 -1.56 10.75
N ARG A 57 -9.89 -2.48 9.94
CA ARG A 57 -11.11 -2.25 9.16
C ARG A 57 -12.32 -2.68 9.97
N GLU A 58 -13.29 -1.78 10.10
CA GLU A 58 -14.57 -2.06 10.76
C GLU A 58 -15.22 -3.30 10.15
N ASP A 59 -15.72 -4.20 11.01
CA ASP A 59 -16.33 -5.49 10.66
C ASP A 59 -15.46 -6.51 9.88
N SER A 60 -14.19 -6.21 9.60
CA SER A 60 -13.25 -7.14 8.92
C SER A 60 -12.12 -7.61 9.84
N GLY A 61 -11.51 -6.71 10.62
CA GLY A 61 -10.40 -7.02 11.54
C GLY A 61 -9.12 -6.24 11.24
N TRP A 62 -7.98 -6.82 11.64
CA TRP A 62 -6.66 -6.21 11.52
C TRP A 62 -5.96 -6.61 10.22
N GLU A 63 -5.32 -5.64 9.60
CA GLU A 63 -4.58 -5.81 8.35
C GLU A 63 -3.27 -5.01 8.44
N LEU A 64 -2.15 -5.64 8.10
CA LEU A 64 -0.84 -5.00 8.03
C LEU A 64 -0.25 -5.23 6.62
N LYS A 65 -0.10 -4.15 5.85
CA LYS A 65 0.72 -4.17 4.63
C LYS A 65 2.18 -4.00 5.03
N CYS A 66 3.03 -4.89 4.54
CA CYS A 66 4.49 -4.83 4.71
C CYS A 66 5.13 -4.72 3.33
N PRO A 67 6.23 -3.98 3.15
CA PRO A 67 6.86 -3.86 1.85
C PRO A 67 7.31 -5.24 1.37
N GLY A 68 7.07 -5.49 0.09
CA GLY A 68 7.53 -6.64 -0.66
C GLY A 68 9.04 -6.71 -0.80
N ALA A 69 9.53 -7.65 -1.61
CA ALA A 69 10.96 -7.71 -1.90
C ALA A 69 11.35 -6.49 -2.75
N ALA A 70 12.13 -5.56 -2.18
CA ALA A 70 12.65 -4.41 -2.89
C ALA A 70 13.52 -4.86 -4.08
N GLY A 71 12.93 -4.91 -5.28
CA GLY A 71 13.60 -5.45 -6.47
C GLY A 71 13.17 -4.82 -7.79
N VAL A 72 11.98 -4.22 -7.85
CA VAL A 72 11.47 -3.65 -9.11
C VAL A 72 11.27 -2.14 -8.97
N LEU A 73 11.91 -1.39 -9.87
CA LEU A 73 11.76 0.07 -9.97
C LEU A 73 10.50 0.41 -10.77
N GLY A 74 9.65 1.29 -10.24
CA GLY A 74 8.51 1.86 -10.98
C GLY A 74 7.47 2.52 -10.08
N PRO A 75 6.39 3.10 -10.65
CA PRO A 75 5.31 3.74 -9.90
C PRO A 75 4.32 2.74 -9.29
N HIS A 76 4.76 1.50 -9.08
CA HIS A 76 3.98 0.42 -8.48
C HIS A 76 4.46 0.19 -7.06
N THR A 77 3.61 -0.45 -6.27
CA THR A 77 3.99 -0.93 -4.95
C THR A 77 3.70 -2.41 -4.83
N GLU A 78 4.57 -3.10 -4.11
CA GLU A 78 4.43 -4.51 -3.76
C GLU A 78 4.30 -4.59 -2.24
N TYR A 79 3.23 -5.23 -1.78
CA TYR A 79 3.00 -5.45 -0.35
C TYR A 79 2.71 -6.91 -0.06
N LYS A 80 3.18 -7.37 1.09
CA LYS A 80 2.68 -8.58 1.73
C LYS A 80 1.57 -8.18 2.68
N GLU A 81 0.37 -8.65 2.41
CA GLU A 81 -0.78 -8.42 3.28
C GLU A 81 -0.84 -9.50 4.38
N LEU A 82 -0.67 -9.07 5.63
CA LEU A 82 -0.83 -9.91 6.80
C LEU A 82 -2.18 -9.63 7.46
N THR A 83 -3.02 -10.67 7.57
CA THR A 83 -4.35 -10.62 8.19
C THR A 83 -4.43 -11.49 9.45
N ALA A 84 -3.54 -12.47 9.61
CA ALA A 84 -3.48 -13.31 10.79
C ALA A 84 -2.82 -12.53 11.94
N GLU A 85 -3.56 -12.25 13.01
CA GLU A 85 -3.07 -11.45 14.14
C GLU A 85 -1.71 -11.89 14.70
N PRO A 86 -1.41 -13.20 14.89
CA PRO A 86 -0.09 -13.61 15.37
C PRO A 86 1.07 -13.22 14.44
N THR A 87 0.84 -13.22 13.11
CA THR A 87 1.88 -12.82 12.14
C THR A 87 2.01 -11.30 12.09
N ILE A 88 0.90 -10.56 12.23
CA ILE A 88 0.91 -9.11 12.39
C ILE A 88 1.73 -8.72 13.62
N VAL A 89 1.45 -9.31 14.79
CA VAL A 89 2.18 -9.03 16.03
C VAL A 89 3.66 -9.30 15.89
N ALA A 90 4.04 -10.46 15.33
CA ALA A 90 5.45 -10.80 15.12
C ALA A 90 6.16 -9.77 14.21
N GLN A 91 5.49 -9.33 13.15
CA GLN A 91 6.04 -8.34 12.22
C GLN A 91 6.13 -6.94 12.85
N LEU A 92 5.13 -6.52 13.63
CA LEU A 92 5.16 -5.26 14.37
C LEU A 92 6.32 -5.22 15.38
N CYS A 93 6.53 -6.30 16.13
CA CYS A 93 7.66 -6.41 17.06
C CYS A 93 9.00 -6.32 16.32
N LYS A 94 9.12 -6.99 15.16
CA LYS A 94 10.32 -6.96 14.33
C LYS A 94 10.64 -5.56 13.81
N VAL A 95 9.67 -4.84 13.23
CA VAL A 95 9.90 -3.52 12.63
C VAL A 95 10.15 -2.44 13.70
N LEU A 96 9.48 -2.54 14.85
CA LEU A 96 9.65 -1.61 15.97
C LEU A 96 10.79 -2.01 16.94
N ARG A 97 11.52 -3.10 16.64
CA ARG A 97 12.63 -3.62 17.47
C ARG A 97 12.24 -3.84 18.93
N ALA A 98 11.04 -4.35 19.15
CA ALA A 98 10.52 -4.68 20.47
C ALA A 98 10.74 -6.17 20.76
N ASP A 99 11.48 -6.48 21.81
CA ASP A 99 11.69 -7.84 22.28
C ASP A 99 10.66 -8.22 23.35
N GLY A 100 10.24 -9.50 23.35
CA GLY A 100 9.54 -10.10 24.49
C GLY A 100 8.04 -9.83 24.59
N LEU A 101 7.40 -9.26 23.57
CA LEU A 101 5.94 -9.24 23.49
C LEU A 101 5.47 -10.63 23.03
N GLY A 102 4.82 -11.36 23.95
CA GLY A 102 4.33 -12.71 23.69
C GLY A 102 3.33 -12.77 22.52
N ALA A 103 3.05 -13.99 22.05
CA ALA A 103 2.01 -14.22 21.06
C ALA A 103 0.65 -13.77 21.62
N GLY A 104 0.17 -12.62 21.17
CA GLY A 104 -1.11 -12.03 21.55
C GLY A 104 -1.89 -11.57 20.33
N ASP A 105 -3.06 -11.00 20.58
CA ASP A 105 -3.83 -10.26 19.58
C ASP A 105 -3.19 -8.88 19.30
N VAL A 106 -3.53 -8.27 18.16
CA VAL A 106 -2.95 -6.98 17.76
C VAL A 106 -3.34 -5.87 18.72
N ALA A 107 -4.55 -5.92 19.29
CA ALA A 107 -5.05 -4.92 20.22
C ALA A 107 -4.21 -4.87 21.52
N ALA A 108 -3.76 -6.02 22.02
CA ALA A 108 -2.95 -6.14 23.23
C ALA A 108 -1.55 -5.56 23.07
N VAL A 109 -1.00 -5.52 21.86
CA VAL A 109 0.35 -5.00 21.60
C VAL A 109 0.39 -3.53 21.22
N LEU A 110 -0.75 -2.88 20.94
CA LEU A 110 -0.76 -1.44 20.58
C LEU A 110 -0.09 -0.57 21.64
N GLY A 111 -0.55 -0.67 22.90
CA GLY A 111 -0.01 0.09 24.01
C GLY A 111 1.49 -0.19 24.27
N PRO A 112 1.90 -1.46 24.46
CA PRO A 112 3.31 -1.82 24.65
C PRO A 112 4.24 -1.37 23.51
N LEU A 113 3.76 -1.32 22.27
CA LEU A 113 4.52 -0.85 21.10
C LEU A 113 4.45 0.67 20.89
N GLY A 114 3.72 1.41 21.73
CA GLY A 114 3.53 2.85 21.55
C GLY A 114 2.72 3.22 20.31
N LEU A 115 1.91 2.30 19.80
CA LEU A 115 1.05 2.53 18.65
C LEU A 115 -0.23 3.26 19.08
N GLN A 116 -0.51 4.36 18.40
CA GLN A 116 -1.71 5.18 18.58
C GLN A 116 -2.45 5.36 17.26
N GLU A 117 -3.72 5.72 17.36
CA GLU A 117 -4.49 6.09 16.17
C GLU A 117 -3.89 7.35 15.53
N VAL A 118 -3.51 7.23 14.26
CA VAL A 118 -2.96 8.35 13.48
C VAL A 118 -3.95 8.89 12.44
N ALA A 119 -4.92 8.07 12.03
CA ALA A 119 -6.01 8.47 11.16
C ALA A 119 -7.22 7.52 11.31
N SER A 120 -8.43 8.05 11.14
CA SER A 120 -9.63 7.25 10.92
C SER A 120 -10.52 7.94 9.90
N PHE A 121 -10.90 7.21 8.85
CA PHE A 121 -11.75 7.74 7.78
C PHE A 121 -12.57 6.64 7.11
N VAL A 122 -13.69 7.04 6.52
CA VAL A 122 -14.58 6.17 5.76
C VAL A 122 -14.20 6.22 4.28
N THR A 123 -14.22 5.06 3.62
CA THR A 123 -14.04 4.93 2.17
C THR A 123 -15.28 4.31 1.55
N LYS A 124 -15.75 4.89 0.45
CA LYS A 124 -16.73 4.28 -0.47
C LYS A 124 -15.97 3.69 -1.65
N ARG A 125 -16.11 2.38 -1.86
CA ARG A 125 -15.41 1.63 -2.90
C ARG A 125 -16.40 1.09 -3.94
N SER A 126 -16.10 1.30 -5.22
CA SER A 126 -16.60 0.46 -6.32
C SER A 126 -15.49 -0.53 -6.68
N ALA A 127 -15.70 -1.82 -6.40
CA ALA A 127 -14.73 -2.86 -6.72
C ALA A 127 -15.07 -3.49 -8.07
N TRP A 128 -14.15 -3.36 -9.02
CA TRP A 128 -14.26 -3.93 -10.35
C TRP A 128 -13.31 -5.08 -10.53
N LYS A 129 -13.72 -6.04 -11.36
CA LYS A 129 -12.90 -7.18 -11.75
C LYS A 129 -12.78 -7.22 -13.26
N LEU A 130 -11.56 -7.50 -13.74
CA LEU A 130 -11.26 -7.64 -15.15
C LEU A 130 -10.40 -8.87 -15.40
N VAL A 131 -10.83 -9.67 -16.37
CA VAL A 131 -10.01 -10.74 -16.93
C VAL A 131 -9.49 -10.24 -18.27
N LEU A 132 -8.19 -9.98 -18.35
CA LEU A 132 -7.56 -9.70 -19.62
C LEU A 132 -7.46 -11.02 -20.38
N LEU A 133 -8.23 -11.16 -21.46
CA LEU A 133 -8.14 -12.33 -22.34
C LEU A 133 -6.77 -12.32 -23.04
N GLY A 134 -5.86 -13.15 -22.54
CA GLY A 134 -4.59 -13.51 -23.17
C GLY A 134 -4.66 -14.91 -23.79
N ALA A 135 -3.57 -15.35 -24.39
CA ALA A 135 -3.49 -16.66 -25.07
C ALA A 135 -3.52 -17.86 -24.10
N ASP A 136 -3.43 -17.63 -22.79
CA ASP A 136 -3.43 -18.65 -21.74
C ASP A 136 -4.66 -18.50 -20.81
N GLU A 137 -5.29 -19.61 -20.42
CA GLU A 137 -6.48 -19.63 -19.55
C GLU A 137 -6.15 -19.38 -18.06
N GLU A 138 -4.87 -19.39 -17.67
CA GLU A 138 -4.41 -19.26 -16.28
C GLU A 138 -3.98 -17.82 -15.92
N GLU A 139 -4.57 -16.79 -16.54
CA GLU A 139 -4.17 -15.41 -16.22
C GLU A 139 -4.73 -14.93 -14.87
N PRO A 140 -3.91 -14.33 -13.98
CA PRO A 140 -4.39 -13.69 -12.76
C PRO A 140 -5.43 -12.62 -13.07
N GLN A 141 -6.53 -12.67 -12.33
CA GLN A 141 -7.63 -11.72 -12.43
C GLN A 141 -7.15 -10.38 -11.85
N LEU A 142 -7.28 -9.31 -12.63
CA LEU A 142 -7.00 -7.96 -12.14
C LEU A 142 -8.23 -7.42 -11.44
N ARG A 143 -8.02 -6.68 -10.36
CA ARG A 143 -9.05 -5.87 -9.72
C ARG A 143 -8.75 -4.40 -9.93
N VAL A 144 -9.82 -3.62 -9.99
CA VAL A 144 -9.74 -2.15 -10.05
C VAL A 144 -10.67 -1.59 -8.99
N ASP A 145 -10.10 -1.06 -7.93
CA ASP A 145 -10.83 -0.43 -6.85
C ASP A 145 -10.89 1.07 -7.06
N LEU A 146 -12.11 1.61 -7.17
CA LEU A 146 -12.34 3.05 -7.24
C LEU A 146 -12.85 3.52 -5.88
N ASP A 147 -11.97 4.20 -5.17
CA ASP A 147 -12.21 4.64 -3.81
C ASP A 147 -12.49 6.14 -3.77
N THR A 148 -13.46 6.52 -2.93
CA THR A 148 -13.66 7.90 -2.50
C THR A 148 -13.70 7.95 -0.99
N ALA A 149 -12.70 8.61 -0.40
CA ALA A 149 -12.66 8.87 1.04
C ALA A 149 -13.69 9.94 1.44
N ASP A 150 -14.17 9.89 2.67
CA ASP A 150 -15.15 10.84 3.23
C ASP A 150 -14.68 12.29 3.28
N PHE A 151 -13.38 12.52 3.25
CA PHE A 151 -12.77 13.84 3.06
C PHE A 151 -12.72 14.29 1.60
N GLY A 152 -13.27 13.53 0.64
CA GLY A 152 -13.44 13.93 -0.75
C GLY A 152 -12.24 13.67 -1.66
N TYR A 153 -11.27 12.87 -1.23
CA TYR A 153 -10.20 12.38 -2.12
C TYR A 153 -10.65 11.11 -2.85
N ALA A 154 -10.45 11.07 -4.16
CA ALA A 154 -10.73 9.91 -4.98
C ALA A 154 -9.43 9.32 -5.53
N VAL A 155 -9.31 7.99 -5.48
CA VAL A 155 -8.14 7.25 -5.98
C VAL A 155 -8.60 5.92 -6.57
N GLY A 156 -7.99 5.54 -7.69
CA GLY A 156 -8.14 4.25 -8.31
C GLY A 156 -6.93 3.39 -8.00
N GLU A 157 -7.12 2.10 -7.81
CA GLU A 157 -6.07 1.13 -7.55
C GLU A 157 -6.26 -0.04 -8.52
N VAL A 158 -5.30 -0.28 -9.42
CA VAL A 158 -5.25 -1.52 -10.21
C VAL A 158 -4.37 -2.49 -9.46
N GLU A 159 -4.93 -3.62 -9.04
CA GLU A 159 -4.23 -4.61 -8.22
C GLU A 159 -4.26 -6.01 -8.84
N ALA A 160 -3.22 -6.78 -8.53
CA ALA A 160 -3.12 -8.21 -8.77
C ALA A 160 -2.64 -8.87 -7.49
N LEU A 161 -3.26 -10.00 -7.14
CA LEU A 161 -2.84 -10.84 -6.03
C LEU A 161 -2.06 -12.04 -6.57
N VAL A 162 -0.82 -12.20 -6.15
CA VAL A 162 0.07 -13.31 -6.55
C VAL A 162 0.57 -14.08 -5.33
N HIS A 163 1.00 -15.32 -5.53
CA HIS A 163 1.45 -16.20 -4.46
C HIS A 163 2.97 -16.21 -4.31
N GLU A 164 3.68 -16.06 -5.43
CA GLU A 164 5.13 -16.11 -5.49
C GLU A 164 5.74 -14.83 -6.05
N GLU A 165 6.90 -14.45 -5.51
CA GLU A 165 7.70 -13.29 -5.97
C GLU A 165 8.04 -13.39 -7.48
N ALA A 166 8.17 -14.62 -8.00
CA ALA A 166 8.44 -14.88 -9.40
C ALA A 166 7.30 -14.44 -10.35
N GLU A 167 6.07 -14.29 -9.82
CA GLU A 167 4.89 -13.86 -10.58
C GLU A 167 4.77 -12.32 -10.65
N VAL A 168 5.47 -11.59 -9.78
CA VAL A 168 5.38 -10.12 -9.66
C VAL A 168 5.69 -9.40 -10.98
N PRO A 169 6.76 -9.74 -11.74
CA PRO A 169 7.03 -9.08 -13.02
C PRO A 169 5.87 -9.21 -14.04
N THR A 170 5.26 -10.39 -14.12
CA THR A 170 4.12 -10.65 -15.00
C THR A 170 2.87 -9.89 -14.54
N ALA A 171 2.62 -9.84 -13.24
CA ALA A 171 1.52 -9.05 -12.67
C ALA A 171 1.69 -7.55 -12.97
N LEU A 172 2.91 -7.02 -12.82
CA LEU A 172 3.23 -5.62 -13.12
C LEU A 172 3.01 -5.26 -14.58
N GLU A 173 3.41 -6.11 -15.52
CA GLU A 173 3.17 -5.89 -16.94
C GLU A 173 1.67 -5.76 -17.24
N LYS A 174 0.85 -6.63 -16.64
CA LYS A 174 -0.62 -6.61 -16.79
C LYS A 174 -1.25 -5.37 -16.16
N ILE A 175 -0.80 -4.98 -14.97
CA ILE A 175 -1.23 -3.75 -14.30
C ILE A 175 -0.91 -2.52 -15.17
N HIS A 176 0.31 -2.44 -15.71
CA HIS A 176 0.70 -1.35 -16.60
C HIS A 176 -0.14 -1.33 -17.89
N ARG A 177 -0.37 -2.49 -18.50
CA ARG A 177 -1.21 -2.61 -19.71
C ARG A 177 -2.65 -2.16 -19.45
N LEU A 178 -3.28 -2.64 -18.38
CA LEU A 178 -4.62 -2.22 -17.99
C LEU A 178 -4.67 -0.72 -17.70
N SER A 179 -3.73 -0.22 -16.89
CA SER A 179 -3.68 1.20 -16.57
C SER A 179 -3.56 2.08 -17.82
N SER A 180 -2.74 1.68 -18.80
CA SER A 180 -2.64 2.38 -20.08
C SER A 180 -3.95 2.34 -20.86
N MET A 181 -4.69 1.21 -20.84
CA MET A 181 -6.01 1.11 -21.49
C MET A 181 -7.09 1.94 -20.79
N LEU A 182 -6.95 2.19 -19.49
CA LEU A 182 -7.77 3.13 -18.71
C LEU A 182 -7.39 4.59 -18.93
N GLY A 183 -6.32 4.87 -19.68
CA GLY A 183 -5.86 6.23 -19.96
C GLY A 183 -4.99 6.85 -18.87
N VAL A 184 -4.48 6.04 -17.93
CA VAL A 184 -3.58 6.49 -16.86
C VAL A 184 -2.19 6.80 -17.47
N PRO A 185 -1.68 8.04 -17.40
CA PRO A 185 -0.36 8.40 -17.89
C PRO A 185 0.74 7.57 -17.22
N ALA A 186 1.80 7.19 -17.95
CA ALA A 186 2.85 6.30 -17.44
C ALA A 186 3.59 6.88 -16.22
N GLN A 187 3.79 8.19 -16.20
CA GLN A 187 4.43 8.95 -15.12
C GLN A 187 3.47 9.38 -14.01
N GLU A 188 2.17 9.12 -14.15
CA GLU A 188 1.21 9.47 -13.09
C GLU A 188 1.47 8.63 -11.85
N THR A 189 1.46 9.31 -10.71
CA THR A 189 1.48 8.74 -9.37
C THR A 189 0.32 9.33 -8.58
N ALA A 190 -0.45 8.50 -7.88
CA ALA A 190 -1.50 8.94 -6.98
C ALA A 190 -1.13 8.61 -5.52
N PRO A 191 -1.17 9.59 -4.59
CA PRO A 191 -0.89 9.31 -3.19
C PRO A 191 -1.93 8.38 -2.57
N ALA A 192 -1.51 7.56 -1.61
CA ALA A 192 -2.43 6.76 -0.82
C ALA A 192 -3.40 7.65 -0.02
N LYS A 193 -4.59 7.12 0.28
CA LYS A 193 -5.63 7.83 1.05
C LYS A 193 -5.10 8.35 2.39
N LEU A 194 -4.30 7.55 3.10
CA LEU A 194 -3.68 7.93 4.37
C LEU A 194 -2.72 9.11 4.22
N ILE A 195 -1.92 9.14 3.14
CA ILE A 195 -1.01 10.26 2.87
C ILE A 195 -1.78 11.56 2.66
N VAL A 196 -2.87 11.51 1.89
CA VAL A 196 -3.75 12.68 1.68
C VAL A 196 -4.46 13.08 2.98
N TYR A 197 -4.84 12.12 3.83
CA TYR A 197 -5.37 12.41 5.16
C TYR A 197 -4.36 13.20 6.01
N LEU A 198 -3.10 12.74 6.07
CA LEU A 198 -2.05 13.44 6.81
C LEU A 198 -1.81 14.84 6.25
N GLN A 199 -1.75 15.00 4.93
CA GLN A 199 -1.63 16.31 4.29
C GLN A 199 -2.71 17.31 4.76
N ARG A 200 -3.96 16.84 4.89
CA ARG A 200 -5.11 17.70 5.21
C ARG A 200 -5.30 17.94 6.69
N PHE A 201 -5.11 16.91 7.52
CA PHE A 201 -5.53 16.92 8.92
C PHE A 201 -4.36 16.85 9.91
N ARG A 202 -3.18 16.43 9.47
CA ARG A 202 -1.95 16.34 10.29
C ARG A 202 -0.72 16.85 9.52
N PRO A 203 -0.73 18.10 9.02
CA PRO A 203 0.28 18.58 8.09
C PRO A 203 1.70 18.57 8.69
N GLN A 204 1.87 18.76 10.00
CA GLN A 204 3.19 18.66 10.64
C GLN A 204 3.75 17.25 10.57
N ASP A 205 2.91 16.23 10.76
CA ASP A 205 3.32 14.83 10.68
C ASP A 205 3.62 14.44 9.23
N TYR A 206 2.84 14.96 8.27
CA TYR A 206 3.14 14.80 6.85
C TYR A 206 4.51 15.40 6.46
N GLN A 207 4.82 16.61 6.93
CA GLN A 207 6.13 17.23 6.68
C GLN A 207 7.28 16.41 7.28
N ARG A 208 7.12 15.92 8.52
CA ARG A 208 8.11 15.06 9.17
C ARG A 208 8.36 13.77 8.36
N LEU A 209 7.30 13.17 7.81
CA LEU A 209 7.42 11.98 6.96
C LEU A 209 8.24 12.28 5.68
N LEU A 210 8.03 13.44 5.05
CA LEU A 210 8.80 13.87 3.87
C LEU A 210 10.28 14.08 4.21
N GLU A 211 10.58 14.79 5.30
CA GLU A 211 11.96 15.09 5.72
C GLU A 211 12.80 13.83 5.96
N VAL A 212 12.18 12.80 6.55
CA VAL A 212 12.85 11.51 6.77
C VAL A 212 13.10 10.77 5.46
N ASN A 213 12.12 10.74 4.56
CA ASN A 213 12.25 10.04 3.28
C ASN A 213 13.31 10.71 2.37
N SER A 214 13.31 12.04 2.28
CA SER A 214 14.33 12.78 1.52
C SER A 214 15.74 12.63 2.10
N SER A 215 15.86 12.38 3.40
CA SER A 215 17.16 12.14 4.03
C SER A 215 17.73 10.75 3.73
N ARG A 216 16.88 9.77 3.40
CA ARG A 216 17.31 8.42 2.98
C ARG A 216 17.72 8.36 1.51
N GLU A 217 17.18 9.25 0.67
CA GLU A 217 17.51 9.32 -0.76
C GLU A 217 18.85 10.01 -1.05
N ARG A 218 19.46 10.71 -0.08
CA ARG A 218 20.79 11.28 -0.26
C ARG A 218 21.86 10.17 -0.22
N PRO A 219 22.59 9.91 -1.32
CA PRO A 219 23.75 9.03 -1.29
C PRO A 219 24.77 9.61 -0.31
N GLN A 220 25.38 8.78 0.54
CA GLN A 220 26.58 9.18 1.26
C GLN A 220 27.67 9.51 0.24
N GLU A 221 27.79 10.80 -0.11
CA GLU A 221 28.98 11.31 -0.76
C GLU A 221 30.17 11.05 0.17
N THR A 222 31.14 10.34 -0.40
CA THR A 222 32.31 9.79 0.23
C THR A 222 33.25 10.94 0.58
N GLU A 223 33.62 11.10 1.86
CA GLU A 223 34.76 11.93 2.23
C GLU A 223 36.04 11.25 1.71
N ASP A 224 36.64 11.88 0.70
CA ASP A 224 37.94 11.54 0.14
C ASP A 224 39.05 12.04 1.09
N PRO A 225 39.94 11.19 1.63
CA PRO A 225 41.08 11.66 2.38
C PRO A 225 42.24 11.88 1.42
N ASP A 226 42.26 13.05 0.78
CA ASP A 226 43.39 13.45 -0.05
C ASP A 226 44.44 14.19 0.79
N HIS A 227 45.70 13.80 0.59
CA HIS A 227 46.91 14.53 0.97
C HIS A 227 47.29 14.68 2.46
N CYS A 228 48.23 13.83 2.90
CA CYS A 228 49.45 14.31 3.55
C CYS A 228 50.64 13.37 3.24
N LEU A 229 51.56 13.90 2.43
CA LEU A 229 52.87 13.33 2.14
C LEU A 229 53.77 13.42 3.38
N GLY A 230 54.46 12.33 3.70
CA GLY A 230 55.52 12.24 4.71
C GLY A 230 56.13 10.84 4.70
#